data_AF-A0A356E8Z5-F1
#
_entry.id   AF-A0A356E8Z5-F1
#
_cell.length_a   1.000
_cell.length_b   1.000
_cell.length_c   1.000
_cell.angle_alpha   90.00
_cell.angle_beta   90.00
_cell.angle_gamma   90.00
#
_symmetry.space_group_name_H-M   'P 1'
#
loop_
_entity.id
_entity.type
_entity.pdbx_description
1 polymer ?
#
loop_
_entity_poly.entity_id
_entity_poly.type
_entity_poly.pdbx_seq_one_letter_code
_entity_poly.pdbx_strand_id
1 'polypeptide(L)'
;VVLVKRYGFDPEAHAAYIEKILKRFANPYLVDDVDRVGREPLRKLSYNDRLIKPLRGTLEYGLPNNNLIRAVAMALLYCNDNDPQALELQQSLTNRGVTETVRKYTELQDDAVITRIAAAYDELK
;
A
#
# COMPACT_ATOMS: atom_id res chain seq x y z
N VAL A 1 12.12 -9.11 -8.11
CA VAL A 1 11.49 -8.15 -7.17
C VAL A 1 12.43 -6.97 -6.90
N VAL A 2 11.91 -5.82 -6.41
CA VAL A 2 12.70 -4.60 -6.18
C VAL A 2 13.93 -4.86 -5.30
N LEU A 3 13.77 -5.62 -4.22
CA LEU A 3 14.84 -5.86 -3.24
C LEU A 3 16.01 -6.68 -3.83
N VAL A 4 15.71 -7.66 -4.68
CA VAL A 4 16.73 -8.44 -5.41
C VAL A 4 17.52 -7.54 -6.36
N LYS A 5 16.85 -6.70 -7.16
CA LYS A 5 17.52 -5.77 -8.09
C LYS A 5 18.36 -4.71 -7.38
N ARG A 6 17.84 -4.14 -6.29
CA ARG A 6 18.48 -3.01 -5.60
C ARG A 6 19.61 -3.43 -4.65
N TYR A 7 19.45 -4.56 -3.95
CA TYR A 7 20.35 -4.97 -2.87
C TYR A 7 21.10 -6.28 -3.16
N GLY A 8 20.87 -6.91 -4.32
CA GLY A 8 21.58 -8.14 -4.70
C GLY A 8 21.21 -9.35 -3.83
N PHE A 9 20.02 -9.39 -3.25
CA PHE A 9 19.58 -10.58 -2.51
C PHE A 9 19.48 -11.79 -3.43
N ASP A 10 19.87 -12.94 -2.89
CA ASP A 10 19.65 -14.22 -3.54
C ASP A 10 18.15 -14.46 -3.79
N PRO A 11 17.72 -14.74 -5.04
CA PRO A 11 16.31 -14.90 -5.36
C PRO A 11 15.62 -16.07 -4.64
N GLU A 12 16.32 -17.19 -4.45
CA GLU A 12 15.75 -18.38 -3.80
C GLU A 12 15.57 -18.14 -2.29
N ALA A 13 16.58 -17.57 -1.65
CA ALA A 13 16.50 -17.15 -0.25
C ALA A 13 15.39 -16.12 -0.04
N HIS A 14 15.20 -15.19 -0.98
CA HIS A 14 14.13 -14.20 -0.90
C HIS A 14 12.74 -14.85 -1.05
N ALA A 15 12.58 -15.80 -1.97
CA ALA A 15 11.34 -16.56 -2.12
C ALA A 15 11.02 -17.38 -0.86
N ALA A 16 12.02 -18.07 -0.29
CA ALA A 16 11.87 -18.80 0.96
C ALA A 16 11.50 -17.86 2.14
N TYR A 17 12.02 -16.63 2.13
CA TYR A 17 11.66 -15.63 3.12
C TYR A 17 10.20 -15.17 2.98
N ILE A 18 9.69 -14.99 1.76
CA ILE A 18 8.25 -14.69 1.51
C ILE A 18 7.38 -15.81 2.09
N GLU A 19 7.68 -17.07 1.80
CA GLU A 19 6.96 -18.22 2.35
C GLU A 19 6.97 -18.25 3.88
N LYS A 20 8.11 -17.92 4.49
CA LYS A 20 8.23 -17.79 5.94
C LYS A 20 7.30 -16.71 6.50
N ILE A 21 7.16 -15.57 5.82
CA ILE A 21 6.24 -14.48 6.25
C ILE A 21 4.78 -14.91 6.10
N LEU A 22 4.41 -15.57 5.00
CA LEU A 22 3.05 -16.09 4.80
C LEU A 22 2.65 -17.07 5.91
N LYS A 23 3.54 -17.99 6.29
CA LYS A 23 3.33 -18.92 7.41
C LYS A 23 3.15 -18.21 8.75
N ARG A 24 3.81 -17.06 8.97
CA ARG A 24 3.63 -16.26 10.19
C ARG A 24 2.25 -15.63 10.27
N PHE A 25 1.71 -15.15 9.15
CA PHE A 25 0.34 -14.62 9.09
C PHE A 25 -0.72 -15.71 9.20
N ALA A 26 -0.44 -16.93 8.74
CA ALA A 26 -1.33 -18.08 8.87
C ALA A 26 -1.29 -18.76 10.25
N ASN A 27 -0.55 -18.23 11.23
CA ASN A 27 -0.44 -18.83 12.55
C ASN A 27 -1.75 -18.67 13.34
N PRO A 28 -2.49 -19.75 13.66
CA PRO A 28 -3.79 -19.66 14.34
C PRO A 28 -3.69 -19.14 15.79
N TYR A 29 -2.49 -19.16 16.38
CA TYR A 29 -2.25 -18.65 17.72
C TYR A 29 -1.94 -17.15 17.75
N LEU A 30 -1.67 -16.54 16.58
CA LEU A 30 -1.44 -15.11 16.46
C LEU A 30 -2.74 -14.45 15.95
N VAL A 31 -3.65 -14.17 16.85
CA VAL A 31 -4.85 -13.39 16.53
C VAL A 31 -4.45 -11.92 16.44
N ASP A 32 -4.24 -11.45 15.22
CA ASP A 32 -3.92 -10.06 14.94
C ASP A 32 -5.11 -9.35 14.31
N ASP A 33 -5.70 -8.43 15.06
CA ASP A 33 -6.88 -7.70 14.63
C ASP A 33 -6.55 -6.78 13.43
N VAL A 34 -7.41 -6.81 12.42
CA VAL A 34 -7.25 -6.01 11.19
C VAL A 34 -7.23 -4.52 11.51
N ASP A 35 -7.98 -4.05 12.50
CA ASP A 35 -7.95 -2.65 12.93
C ASP A 35 -6.63 -2.28 13.58
N ARG A 36 -6.07 -3.19 14.38
CA ARG A 36 -4.76 -2.96 14.99
C ARG A 36 -3.66 -2.87 13.94
N VAL A 37 -3.69 -3.73 12.92
CA VAL A 37 -2.70 -3.73 11.83
C VAL A 37 -2.95 -2.57 10.85
N GLY A 38 -4.22 -2.26 10.60
CA GLY A 38 -4.73 -1.27 9.64
C GLY A 38 -4.58 0.19 10.07
N ARG A 39 -4.57 0.47 11.38
CA ARG A 39 -4.46 1.82 11.96
C ARG A 39 -3.34 2.70 11.40
N GLU A 40 -3.53 4.00 11.37
CA GLU A 40 -2.64 5.00 10.79
C GLU A 40 -2.45 4.80 9.26
N PRO A 41 -3.53 4.79 8.46
CA PRO A 41 -3.44 4.59 7.02
C PRO A 41 -2.63 5.68 6.32
N LEU A 42 -2.70 6.94 6.76
CA LEU A 42 -1.94 8.04 6.15
C LEU A 42 -0.43 7.83 6.31
N ARG A 43 0.03 7.36 7.48
CA ARG A 43 1.44 6.99 7.66
C ARG A 43 1.86 5.88 6.71
N LYS A 44 1.03 4.83 6.54
CA LYS A 44 1.32 3.72 5.62
C LYS A 44 1.33 4.12 4.14
N LEU A 45 0.52 5.12 3.80
CA LEU A 45 0.43 5.72 2.47
C LEU A 45 1.51 6.77 2.21
N SER A 46 2.33 7.14 3.20
CA SER A 46 3.39 8.13 3.00
C SER A 46 4.47 7.66 2.01
N TYR A 47 5.12 8.64 1.36
CA TYR A 47 6.03 8.45 0.23
C TYR A 47 7.16 7.43 0.42
N ASN A 48 7.62 7.27 1.67
CA ASN A 48 8.75 6.41 2.03
C ASN A 48 8.37 5.16 2.86
N ASP A 49 7.09 4.96 3.18
CA ASP A 49 6.61 3.80 3.95
C ASP A 49 6.28 2.61 3.02
N ARG A 50 5.69 1.56 3.61
CA ARG A 50 5.61 0.19 3.12
C ARG A 50 4.80 -0.03 1.85
N LEU A 51 4.03 0.95 1.38
CA LEU A 51 3.24 0.84 0.15
C LEU A 51 3.87 1.63 -0.99
N ILE A 52 4.15 2.92 -0.77
CA ILE A 52 4.57 3.83 -1.85
C ILE A 52 6.04 3.64 -2.21
N LYS A 53 6.92 3.38 -1.23
CA LYS A 53 8.34 3.14 -1.52
C LYS A 53 8.56 1.89 -2.39
N PRO A 54 7.93 0.74 -2.10
CA PRO A 54 7.99 -0.41 -3.00
C PRO A 54 7.37 -0.13 -4.36
N LEU A 55 6.21 0.53 -4.43
CA LEU A 55 5.56 0.89 -5.69
C LEU A 55 6.51 1.72 -6.57
N ARG A 56 7.11 2.76 -6.03
CA ARG A 56 8.11 3.56 -6.75
C ARG A 56 9.32 2.76 -7.21
N GLY A 57 9.80 1.84 -6.37
CA GLY A 57 10.86 0.92 -6.78
C GLY A 57 10.47 0.01 -7.94
N THR A 58 9.19 -0.39 -8.05
CA THR A 58 8.74 -1.15 -9.23
C THR A 58 8.74 -0.31 -10.50
N LEU A 59 8.38 0.98 -10.40
CA LEU A 59 8.39 1.90 -11.54
C LEU A 59 9.82 2.15 -12.01
N GLU A 60 10.75 2.41 -11.07
CA GLU A 60 12.18 2.59 -11.35
C GLU A 60 12.79 1.42 -12.14
N TYR A 61 12.42 0.19 -11.80
CA TYR A 61 12.98 -1.02 -12.41
C TYR A 61 12.09 -1.66 -13.50
N GLY A 62 10.99 -1.02 -13.89
CA GLY A 62 10.05 -1.57 -14.89
C GLY A 62 9.45 -2.92 -14.49
N LEU A 63 9.17 -3.13 -13.20
CA LEU A 63 8.63 -4.38 -12.65
C LEU A 63 7.09 -4.34 -12.55
N PRO A 64 6.41 -5.50 -12.62
CA PRO A 64 4.97 -5.59 -12.38
C PRO A 64 4.56 -5.05 -11.01
N ASN A 65 3.46 -4.31 -10.95
CA ASN A 65 3.03 -3.61 -9.74
C ASN A 65 1.52 -3.59 -9.47
N ASN A 66 0.74 -4.42 -10.19
CA ASN A 66 -0.71 -4.46 -10.06
C ASN A 66 -1.17 -4.72 -8.62
N ASN A 67 -0.52 -5.66 -7.91
CA ASN A 67 -0.87 -5.97 -6.52
C ASN A 67 -0.56 -4.82 -5.55
N LEU A 68 0.49 -4.03 -5.81
CA LEU A 68 0.82 -2.85 -5.00
C LEU A 68 -0.20 -1.73 -5.22
N ILE A 69 -0.60 -1.49 -6.46
CA ILE A 69 -1.65 -0.52 -6.79
C ILE A 69 -2.97 -0.89 -6.10
N ARG A 70 -3.36 -2.17 -6.19
CA ARG A 70 -4.57 -2.67 -5.51
C ARG A 70 -4.46 -2.55 -3.99
N ALA A 71 -3.28 -2.78 -3.41
CA ALA A 71 -3.04 -2.60 -1.97
C ALA A 71 -3.15 -1.13 -1.53
N VAL A 72 -2.63 -0.19 -2.33
CA VAL A 72 -2.80 1.24 -2.09
C VAL A 72 -4.28 1.63 -2.16
N ALA A 73 -5.01 1.14 -3.17
CA ALA A 73 -6.46 1.38 -3.28
C ALA A 73 -7.24 0.82 -2.07
N MET A 74 -6.94 -0.39 -1.61
CA MET A 74 -7.55 -0.95 -0.39
C MET A 74 -7.20 -0.12 0.86
N ALA A 75 -5.99 0.43 0.96
CA ALA A 75 -5.62 1.31 2.06
C ALA A 75 -6.39 2.64 2.04
N LEU A 76 -6.76 3.15 0.86
CA LEU A 76 -7.63 4.32 0.71
C LEU A 76 -9.07 4.03 1.16
N LEU A 77 -9.55 2.79 0.97
CA LEU A 77 -10.88 2.34 1.40
C LEU A 77 -10.95 1.97 2.89
N TYR A 78 -9.82 2.02 3.61
CA TYR A 78 -9.80 1.68 5.03
C TYR A 78 -10.58 2.71 5.86
N CYS A 79 -11.53 2.22 6.66
CA CYS A 79 -12.37 3.01 7.55
C CYS A 79 -12.25 2.47 8.98
N ASN A 80 -12.05 3.37 9.94
CA ASN A 80 -12.11 3.06 11.36
C ASN A 80 -12.45 4.33 12.13
N ASP A 81 -13.59 4.33 12.82
CA ASP A 81 -14.10 5.52 13.54
C ASP A 81 -13.27 5.88 14.77
N ASN A 82 -12.42 4.97 15.24
CA ASN A 82 -11.51 5.17 16.37
C ASN A 82 -10.09 5.59 15.93
N ASP A 83 -9.82 5.68 14.63
CA ASP A 83 -8.53 6.09 14.08
C ASP A 83 -8.62 7.50 13.45
N PRO A 84 -8.02 8.52 14.07
CA PRO A 84 -8.02 9.89 13.54
C PRO A 84 -7.48 9.99 12.10
N GLN A 85 -6.48 9.17 11.72
CA GLN A 85 -5.95 9.19 10.36
C GLN A 85 -6.91 8.56 9.35
N ALA A 86 -7.68 7.55 9.75
CA ALA A 86 -8.71 6.96 8.89
C ALA A 86 -9.86 7.97 8.68
N LEU A 87 -10.30 8.65 9.74
CA LEU A 87 -11.29 9.72 9.65
C LEU A 87 -10.81 10.86 8.72
N GLU A 88 -9.57 11.32 8.89
CA GLU A 88 -8.98 12.35 8.03
C GLU A 88 -8.91 11.88 6.56
N LEU A 89 -8.53 10.63 6.32
CA LEU A 89 -8.47 10.05 4.98
C LEU A 89 -9.84 10.06 4.30
N GLN A 90 -10.89 9.59 4.99
CA GLN A 90 -12.25 9.56 4.43
C GLN A 90 -12.81 10.97 4.18
N GLN A 91 -12.49 11.93 5.06
CA GLN A 91 -12.83 13.34 4.84
C GLN A 91 -12.10 13.91 3.60
N SER A 92 -10.82 13.60 3.42
CA SER A 92 -10.07 14.05 2.23
C SER A 92 -10.64 13.46 0.95
N LEU A 93 -10.97 12.16 0.94
CA LEU A 93 -11.58 11.48 -0.21
C LEU A 93 -12.91 12.11 -0.59
N THR A 94 -13.74 12.44 0.40
CA THR A 94 -15.04 13.11 0.17
C THR A 94 -14.87 14.54 -0.36
N ASN A 95 -13.95 15.32 0.21
CA ASN A 95 -13.84 16.75 -0.09
C ASN A 95 -13.01 17.05 -1.35
N ARG A 96 -12.01 16.21 -1.65
CA ARG A 96 -11.01 16.47 -2.71
C ARG A 96 -11.03 15.42 -3.82
N GLY A 97 -11.70 14.29 -3.60
CA GLY A 97 -11.65 13.14 -4.49
C GLY A 97 -10.37 12.31 -4.34
N VAL A 98 -10.35 11.18 -5.06
CA VAL A 98 -9.31 10.15 -4.93
C VAL A 98 -7.96 10.63 -5.45
N THR A 99 -7.93 11.24 -6.63
CA THR A 99 -6.69 11.68 -7.30
C THR A 99 -5.93 12.69 -6.44
N GLU A 100 -6.61 13.72 -5.94
CA GLU A 100 -5.99 14.76 -5.10
C GLU A 100 -5.58 14.23 -3.73
N THR A 101 -6.37 13.32 -3.16
CA THR A 101 -6.02 12.66 -1.88
C THR A 101 -4.76 11.80 -2.03
N VAL A 102 -4.68 11.00 -3.10
CA VAL A 102 -3.48 10.22 -3.41
C VAL A 102 -2.28 11.14 -3.58
N ARG A 103 -2.39 12.20 -4.38
CA ARG A 103 -1.28 13.14 -4.59
C ARG A 103 -0.80 13.76 -3.27
N LYS A 104 -1.74 14.20 -2.41
CA LYS A 104 -1.44 14.82 -1.11
C LYS A 104 -0.67 13.89 -0.17
N TYR A 105 -1.18 12.68 0.07
CA TYR A 105 -0.64 11.82 1.14
C TYR A 105 0.46 10.87 0.66
N THR A 106 0.46 10.51 -0.62
CA THR A 106 1.50 9.65 -1.19
C THR A 106 2.66 10.43 -1.77
N GLU A 107 2.48 11.73 -2.05
CA GLU A 107 3.44 12.61 -2.72
C GLU A 107 3.88 12.11 -4.11
N LEU A 108 3.12 11.18 -4.70
CA LEU A 108 3.32 10.72 -6.07
C LEU A 108 3.06 11.88 -7.04
N GLN A 109 3.89 11.96 -8.08
CA GLN A 109 3.81 12.97 -9.13
C GLN A 109 3.45 12.37 -10.50
N ASP A 110 3.55 11.04 -10.64
CA ASP A 110 3.25 10.32 -11.87
C ASP A 110 1.73 10.15 -12.01
N ASP A 111 1.14 10.97 -12.88
CA ASP A 111 -0.31 10.97 -13.13
C ASP A 111 -0.82 9.62 -13.64
N ALA A 112 -0.05 8.89 -14.45
CA ALA A 112 -0.49 7.58 -14.94
C ALA A 112 -0.64 6.57 -13.80
N VAL A 113 0.27 6.62 -12.82
CA VAL A 113 0.19 5.77 -11.62
C VAL A 113 -0.96 6.19 -10.72
N ILE A 114 -1.17 7.49 -10.52
CA ILE A 114 -2.29 8.01 -9.73
C ILE A 114 -3.62 7.61 -10.36
N THR A 115 -3.76 7.73 -11.69
CA THR A 115 -4.97 7.29 -12.41
C THR A 115 -5.21 5.79 -12.24
N ARG A 116 -4.17 4.96 -12.28
CA ARG A 116 -4.31 3.51 -12.03
C ARG A 116 -4.74 3.20 -10.60
N ILE A 117 -4.26 3.96 -9.61
CA ILE A 117 -4.71 3.83 -8.21
C ILE A 117 -6.17 4.26 -8.08
N ALA A 118 -6.56 5.37 -8.70
CA ALA A 118 -7.94 5.85 -8.67
C ALA A 118 -8.91 4.85 -9.34
N ALA A 119 -8.56 4.32 -10.51
CA ALA A 119 -9.34 3.29 -11.18
C ALA A 119 -9.48 2.03 -10.29
N ALA A 120 -8.39 1.56 -9.69
CA ALA A 120 -8.44 0.42 -8.78
C ALA A 120 -9.26 0.69 -7.51
N TYR A 121 -9.28 1.94 -7.02
CA TYR A 121 -10.15 2.34 -5.91
C TYR A 121 -11.62 2.28 -6.31
N ASP A 122 -11.98 2.81 -7.47
CA ASP A 122 -13.36 2.81 -7.96
C ASP A 122 -13.86 1.38 -8.27
N GLU A 123 -12.99 0.49 -8.75
CA GLU A 123 -13.31 -0.93 -8.98
C GLU A 123 -13.55 -1.73 -7.69
N LEU A 124 -12.97 -1.31 -6.57
CA LEU A 124 -13.05 -2.01 -5.29
C LEU A 124 -14.19 -1.51 -4.39
N LYS A 125 -14.76 -0.36 -4.72
CA LYS A 125 -15.84 0.29 -3.98
C LYS A 125 -17.20 -0.29 -4.35
#